data_AF-A0A1I5LKQ0-F1
#
_entry.id   AF-A0A1I5LKQ0-F1
#
_cell.length_a   1.000
_cell.length_b   1.000
_cell.length_c   1.000
_cell.angle_alpha   90.00
_cell.angle_beta   90.00
_cell.angle_gamma   90.00
#
_symmetry.space_group_name_H-M   'P 1'
#
loop_
_entity.id
_entity.type
_entity.pdbx_description
1 polymer ?
#
loop_
_entity_poly.entity_id
_entity_poly.type
_entity_poly.pdbx_seq_one_letter_code
_entity_poly.pdbx_strand_id
1 'polypeptide(L)'
;MDEPTSALDMHRQVQVLDFMRALARKREVIVFIAIHDLNQALRFADQVLVIANGTTQGSGPSDEVITEQMLRNVYQVEARIEKCSRGQRHILIDGML
;
A
#
# COMPACT_ATOMS: atom_id res chain seq x y z
N MET A 1 -2.04 -13.66 1.40
CA MET A 1 -1.51 -13.62 2.77
C MET A 1 -2.28 -12.57 3.53
N ASP A 2 -2.77 -12.92 4.71
CA ASP A 2 -3.53 -12.00 5.55
C ASP A 2 -2.57 -11.28 6.49
N GLU A 3 -2.40 -9.98 6.29
CA GLU A 3 -1.58 -9.06 7.11
C GLU A 3 -0.25 -9.62 7.62
N PRO A 4 0.67 -10.10 6.75
CA PRO A 4 1.87 -10.78 7.18
C PRO A 4 2.88 -9.88 7.92
N THR A 5 2.64 -8.56 7.97
CA THR A 5 3.55 -7.56 8.56
C THR A 5 3.14 -7.10 9.96
N SER A 6 1.93 -7.42 10.44
CA SER A 6 1.35 -6.85 11.67
C SER A 6 2.14 -7.19 12.95
N ALA A 7 2.72 -8.38 13.04
CA ALA A 7 3.49 -8.84 14.20
C ALA A 7 5.03 -8.72 14.01
N LEU A 8 5.48 -8.04 12.96
CA LEU A 8 6.90 -7.94 12.61
C LEU A 8 7.45 -6.54 12.93
N ASP A 9 8.71 -6.48 13.35
CA ASP A 9 9.45 -5.20 13.40
C ASP A 9 9.73 -4.65 12.00
N MET A 10 10.09 -3.36 11.92
CA MET A 10 10.31 -2.66 10.65
C MET A 10 11.30 -3.37 9.70
N HIS A 11 12.38 -3.96 10.23
CA HIS A 11 13.36 -4.65 9.40
C HIS A 11 12.75 -5.92 8.78
N ARG A 12 12.07 -6.71 9.59
CA ARG A 12 11.40 -7.93 9.14
C ARG A 12 10.25 -7.65 8.17
N GLN A 13 9.48 -6.58 8.39
CA GLN A 13 8.42 -6.18 7.45
C GLN A 13 8.98 -5.93 6.05
N VAL A 14 10.04 -5.12 5.94
CA VAL A 14 10.70 -4.83 4.66
C VAL A 14 11.26 -6.11 4.03
N GLN A 15 11.95 -6.93 4.81
CA GLN A 15 12.54 -8.18 4.33
C GLN A 15 11.49 -9.13 3.74
N VAL A 16 10.35 -9.31 4.42
CA VAL A 16 9.26 -10.18 3.94
C VAL A 16 8.64 -9.64 2.65
N LEU A 17 8.33 -8.34 2.59
CA LEU A 17 7.71 -7.76 1.40
C LEU A 17 8.66 -7.76 0.18
N ASP A 18 9.94 -7.45 0.38
CA ASP A 18 10.95 -7.55 -0.68
C ASP A 18 11.11 -9.00 -1.16
N PHE A 19 11.15 -9.96 -0.24
CA PHE A 19 11.22 -11.37 -0.59
C PHE A 19 10.00 -11.81 -1.41
N MET A 20 8.79 -11.44 -1.00
CA MET A 20 7.55 -11.78 -1.71
C MET A 20 7.52 -11.18 -3.11
N ARG A 21 7.91 -9.91 -3.26
CA ARG A 21 7.99 -9.24 -4.57
C ARG A 21 9.01 -9.91 -5.49
N ALA A 22 10.19 -10.23 -4.95
CA ALA A 22 11.23 -10.93 -5.72
C ALA A 22 10.77 -12.35 -6.11
N LEU A 23 10.08 -13.06 -5.22
CA LEU A 23 9.54 -14.39 -5.47
C LEU A 23 8.47 -14.37 -6.57
N ALA A 24 7.53 -13.42 -6.51
CA ALA A 24 6.49 -13.22 -7.52
C ALA A 24 7.11 -13.05 -8.91
N ARG A 25 8.10 -12.16 -9.03
CA ARG A 25 8.83 -11.91 -10.29
C ARG A 25 9.63 -13.12 -10.77
N LYS A 26 10.36 -13.77 -9.85
CA LYS A 26 11.21 -14.92 -10.20
C LYS A 26 10.40 -16.14 -10.67
N ARG A 27 9.21 -16.35 -10.11
CA ARG A 27 8.36 -17.51 -10.41
C ARG A 27 7.22 -17.21 -11.37
N GLU A 28 7.08 -15.97 -11.82
CA GLU A 28 5.98 -15.52 -12.68
C GLU A 28 4.60 -15.84 -12.08
N VAL A 29 4.47 -15.63 -10.76
CA VAL A 29 3.23 -15.87 -10.02
C VAL A 29 2.65 -14.59 -9.45
N ILE A 30 1.34 -14.60 -9.22
CA ILE A 30 0.64 -13.53 -8.51
C ILE A 30 0.75 -13.78 -7.01
N VAL A 31 1.16 -12.77 -6.26
CA VAL A 31 1.16 -12.77 -4.80
C VAL A 31 0.13 -11.74 -4.33
N PHE A 32 -0.94 -12.21 -3.69
CA PHE A 32 -1.98 -11.37 -3.11
C PHE A 32 -1.75 -11.20 -1.61
N ILE A 33 -1.64 -9.95 -1.14
CA ILE A 33 -1.36 -9.60 0.26
C ILE A 33 -2.36 -8.56 0.73
N ALA A 34 -3.01 -8.80 1.86
CA ALA A 34 -3.72 -7.76 2.59
C ALA A 34 -2.70 -6.93 3.38
N ILE A 35 -2.67 -5.61 3.12
CA ILE A 35 -1.72 -4.67 3.73
C ILE A 35 -2.53 -3.53 4.36
N HIS A 36 -2.26 -3.24 5.64
CA HIS A 36 -2.86 -2.10 6.32
C HIS A 36 -2.08 -0.79 6.15
N ASP A 37 -0.78 -0.88 5.97
CA ASP A 37 0.08 0.28 5.77
C ASP A 37 0.12 0.68 4.29
N LEU A 38 -0.54 1.79 3.95
CA LEU A 38 -0.60 2.28 2.58
C LEU A 38 0.76 2.73 2.03
N ASN A 39 1.71 3.13 2.88
CA ASN A 39 3.07 3.43 2.45
C ASN A 39 3.81 2.15 2.03
N GLN A 40 3.52 1.01 2.68
CA GLN A 40 4.01 -0.30 2.22
C GLN A 40 3.34 -0.69 0.89
N ALA A 41 2.04 -0.48 0.74
CA ALA A 41 1.34 -0.74 -0.52
C ALA A 41 1.95 0.07 -1.68
N LEU A 42 2.15 1.38 -1.50
CA LEU A 42 2.80 2.26 -2.49
C LEU A 42 4.23 1.82 -2.86
N ARG A 43 4.97 1.22 -1.91
CA ARG A 43 6.36 0.83 -2.11
C ARG A 43 6.53 -0.55 -2.78
N PHE A 44 5.69 -1.51 -2.39
CA PHE A 44 5.91 -2.92 -2.72
C PHE A 44 4.87 -3.51 -3.68
N ALA A 45 3.66 -2.94 -3.75
CA ALA A 45 2.60 -3.45 -4.61
C ALA A 45 2.66 -2.83 -6.01
N ASP A 46 2.68 -3.68 -7.04
CA ASP A 46 2.56 -3.24 -8.43
C ASP A 46 1.09 -2.90 -8.79
N GLN A 47 0.12 -3.52 -8.12
CA GLN A 47 -1.33 -3.30 -8.26
C GLN A 47 -2.00 -3.32 -6.88
N VAL A 48 -3.08 -2.57 -6.71
CA VAL A 48 -3.89 -2.56 -5.48
C VAL A 48 -5.37 -2.72 -5.78
N LEU A 49 -6.11 -3.21 -4.79
CA LEU A 49 -7.56 -3.29 -4.77
C LEU A 49 -8.01 -2.70 -3.43
N VAL A 50 -8.71 -1.57 -3.46
CA VAL A 50 -9.24 -0.93 -2.26
C VAL A 50 -10.68 -1.38 -2.07
N ILE A 51 -10.98 -1.93 -0.91
CA ILE A 51 -12.32 -2.39 -0.52
C ILE A 51 -12.76 -1.60 0.71
N ALA A 52 -13.93 -1.00 0.64
CA ALA A 52 -14.56 -0.32 1.77
C ALA A 52 -16.08 -0.53 1.72
N ASN A 53 -16.71 -0.66 2.90
CA ASN A 53 -18.16 -0.87 3.01
C ASN A 53 -18.68 -2.03 2.15
N GLY A 54 -17.91 -3.13 2.08
CA GLY A 54 -18.25 -4.32 1.28
C GLY A 54 -18.19 -4.12 -0.23
N THR A 55 -17.67 -3.00 -0.74
CA THR A 55 -17.61 -2.68 -2.17
C THR A 55 -16.21 -2.25 -2.60
N THR A 56 -15.89 -2.44 -3.87
CA THR A 56 -14.61 -1.99 -4.45
C THR A 56 -14.63 -0.48 -4.66
N GLN A 57 -13.64 0.21 -4.11
CA GLN A 57 -13.46 1.67 -4.23
C GLN A 57 -12.44 2.04 -5.33
N GLY A 58 -11.65 1.08 -5.78
CA GLY A 58 -10.69 1.25 -6.88
C GLY A 58 -9.80 0.03 -7.06
N SER A 59 -9.36 -0.22 -8.29
CA SER A 59 -8.40 -1.28 -8.63
C SER A 59 -7.53 -0.85 -9.79
N GLY A 60 -6.22 -1.08 -9.67
CA GLY A 60 -5.23 -0.60 -10.64
C GLY A 60 -3.84 -0.42 -10.03
N PRO A 61 -2.92 0.27 -10.75
CA PRO A 61 -1.61 0.62 -10.23
C PRO A 61 -1.71 1.32 -8.88
N SER A 62 -0.80 0.99 -7.96
CA SER A 62 -0.84 1.52 -6.58
C SER A 62 -0.83 3.04 -6.54
N ASP A 63 -0.12 3.68 -7.46
CA ASP A 63 0.05 5.13 -7.51
C ASP A 63 -1.06 5.88 -8.27
N GLU A 64 -1.93 5.16 -8.96
CA GLU A 64 -3.16 5.69 -9.58
C GLU A 64 -4.37 5.54 -8.65
N VAL A 65 -4.42 4.45 -7.87
CA VAL A 65 -5.55 4.19 -6.95
C VAL A 65 -5.37 4.89 -5.61
N ILE A 66 -4.15 4.90 -5.05
CA ILE A 66 -3.87 5.55 -3.77
C ILE A 66 -3.66 7.04 -4.02
N THR A 67 -4.75 7.80 -3.86
CA THR A 67 -4.82 9.26 -4.06
C THR A 67 -5.29 9.97 -2.79
N GLU A 68 -5.05 11.28 -2.69
CA GLU A 68 -5.55 12.09 -1.58
C GLU A 68 -7.08 12.04 -1.47
N GLN A 69 -7.78 12.01 -2.61
CA GLN A 69 -9.23 11.86 -2.63
C GLN A 69 -9.68 10.48 -2.10
N MET A 70 -8.94 9.42 -2.44
CA MET A 70 -9.21 8.08 -1.90
C MET A 70 -9.02 8.06 -0.38
N LEU A 71 -7.91 8.63 0.12
CA LEU A 71 -7.64 8.75 1.56
C LEU A 71 -8.75 9.53 2.28
N ARG A 72 -9.20 10.65 1.70
CA ARG A 72 -10.33 11.43 2.21
C ARG A 72 -11.62 10.61 2.28
N ASN A 73 -11.98 9.93 1.19
CA ASN A 73 -13.27 9.23 1.08
C ASN A 73 -13.32 7.92 1.88
N VAL A 74 -12.22 7.17 1.92
CA VAL A 74 -12.17 5.82 2.51
C VAL A 74 -11.71 5.87 3.97
N TYR A 75 -10.65 6.62 4.25
CA TYR A 75 -10.03 6.67 5.57
C TYR A 75 -10.46 7.88 6.40
N GLN A 76 -11.21 8.83 5.81
CA GLN A 76 -11.70 10.03 6.50
C GLN A 76 -10.58 10.88 7.10
N VAL A 77 -9.49 11.03 6.35
CA VAL A 77 -8.31 11.81 6.74
C VAL A 77 -7.96 12.86 5.70
N GLU A 78 -7.36 13.96 6.16
CA GLU A 78 -6.65 14.90 5.29
C GLU A 78 -5.18 14.48 5.20
N ALA A 79 -4.71 14.30 3.97
CA ALA A 79 -3.38 13.78 3.72
C ALA A 79 -2.80 14.36 2.42
N ARG A 80 -1.47 14.40 2.36
CA ARG A 80 -0.70 14.72 1.16
C ARG A 80 0.09 13.52 0.68
N ILE A 81 0.23 13.38 -0.63
CA ILE A 81 1.10 12.37 -1.23
C ILE A 81 2.30 13.05 -1.87
N GLU A 82 3.42 13.02 -1.15
CA GLU A 82 4.65 13.68 -1.55
C GLU A 82 5.68 12.70 -2.09
N LYS A 83 6.65 13.18 -2.87
CA LYS A 83 7.82 12.39 -3.26
C LYS A 83 8.98 12.67 -2.32
N CYS A 84 9.56 11.63 -1.74
CA CYS A 84 10.77 11.76 -0.94
C CYS A 84 11.98 12.12 -1.81
N SER A 85 13.14 12.38 -1.20
CA SER A 85 14.40 12.69 -1.90
C SER A 85 14.87 11.60 -2.89
N ARG A 86 14.33 10.38 -2.77
CA ARG A 86 14.59 9.25 -3.67
C ARG A 86 13.49 9.06 -4.74
N GLY A 87 12.56 10.00 -4.85
CA GLY A 87 11.45 9.97 -5.80
C GLY A 87 10.30 9.02 -5.45
N GLN A 88 10.36 8.33 -4.31
CA GLN A 88 9.29 7.43 -3.86
C GLN A 88 8.13 8.22 -3.26
N ARG A 89 6.90 7.84 -3.60
CA ARG A 89 5.69 8.44 -3.02
C ARG A 89 5.55 8.05 -1.56
N HIS A 90 5.14 9.00 -0.73
CA HIS A 90 4.90 8.82 0.68
C HIS A 90 3.68 9.61 1.11
N ILE A 91 2.82 8.98 1.90
CA ILE A 91 1.62 9.58 2.46
C ILE A 91 1.99 10.27 3.77
N LEU A 92 1.63 11.55 3.87
CA LEU A 92 1.73 12.36 5.08
C LEU A 92 0.31 12.67 5.54
N ILE A 93 -0.01 12.32 6.78
CA ILE A 93 -1.32 12.64 7.37
C ILE A 93 -1.24 14.02 8.01
N ASP A 94 -2.07 14.94 7.54
CA ASP A 94 -2.13 16.31 8.05
C ASP A 94 -3.20 16.44 9.15
N GLY A 95 -4.25 15.61 9.12
CA GLY A 95 -5.29 15.62 10.14
C GLY A 95 -6.43 14.63 9.88
N MET A 96 -7.41 14.65 10.78
CA MET A 96 -8.69 13.95 10.61
C MET A 96 -9.71 14.89 9.97
N LEU A 97 -10.65 14.33 9.20
CA LEU A 97 -11.86 15.05 8.75
C LEU A 97 -12.91 15.19 9.83
#